data_AF-A0A1S0Z990-F1
#
_entry.id   AF-A0A1S0Z990-F1
#
_cell.length_a   1.000
_cell.length_b   1.000
_cell.length_c   1.000
_cell.angle_alpha   90.00
_cell.angle_beta   90.00
_cell.angle_gamma   90.00
#
_symmetry.space_group_name_H-M   'P 1'
#
loop_
_entity.id
_entity.type
_entity.pdbx_description
1 polymer ?
#
loop_
_entity_poly.entity_id
_entity_poly.type
_entity_poly.pdbx_seq_one_letter_code
_entity_poly.pdbx_strand_id
1 'polypeptide(L)'
;MSFLSKNGAGILACLLISIVSWFLGGFFPVVGAPVFAIFAGMLLHPWLSPYKQLDAGLTFSSKKLLQYAVILLGFGLNISQVFAVGQSSLPVILSTISISLIVAYLFQRFFALDTKLATLIGVGSSICGGSAIAATAPVIHAKEKEVAQAISVIFFFNVLAALIFPTLGTWLHLSNDGFALFAGTAVNDTSSVTATASSWDSLYQTNTLESATIVKLTRTLAIIPITLFLSYWQSRQQKNSQDFQLKKVFPLFILYFILASLLTTLLTSLGVSSSFFTPLKQLSKFLIIMAMSAIGLKTNLIAMVKSSGKSILLGALCWIAIILTSLGMQALIGTL
;
A
#
# COMPACT_ATOMS: atom_id res chain seq x y z
N MET A 1 -25.64 0.74 19.77
CA MET A 1 -25.04 1.99 19.26
C MET A 1 -25.07 1.94 17.74
N SER A 2 -25.65 2.94 17.09
CA SER A 2 -25.76 2.97 15.63
C SER A 2 -24.37 3.09 15.00
N PHE A 3 -24.18 2.58 13.77
CA PHE A 3 -22.91 2.70 13.05
C PHE A 3 -22.42 4.15 12.98
N LEU A 4 -23.36 5.09 12.78
CA LEU A 4 -23.08 6.53 12.80
C LEU A 4 -22.61 7.03 14.16
N SER A 5 -23.22 6.59 15.27
CA SER A 5 -22.80 7.06 16.60
C SER A 5 -21.38 6.61 16.96
N LYS A 6 -20.92 5.48 16.40
CA LYS A 6 -19.59 4.92 16.66
C LYS A 6 -18.50 5.47 15.72
N ASN A 7 -18.79 5.63 14.43
CA ASN A 7 -17.78 5.97 13.43
C ASN A 7 -17.88 7.42 12.92
N GLY A 8 -19.00 8.11 13.19
CA GLY A 8 -19.34 9.39 12.57
C GLY A 8 -18.31 10.48 12.81
N ALA A 9 -17.83 10.64 14.04
CA ALA A 9 -16.87 11.70 14.38
C ALA A 9 -15.54 11.55 13.61
N GLY A 10 -14.97 10.34 13.58
CA GLY A 10 -13.74 10.08 12.83
C GLY A 10 -13.91 10.18 11.32
N ILE A 11 -15.02 9.69 10.76
CA ILE A 11 -15.33 9.83 9.32
C ILE A 11 -15.49 11.30 8.94
N LEU A 12 -16.18 12.09 9.78
CA LEU A 12 -16.39 13.51 9.55
C LEU A 12 -15.07 14.29 9.58
N ALA A 13 -14.18 13.98 10.54
CA ALA A 13 -12.83 14.57 10.57
C ALA A 13 -12.05 14.26 9.27
N CYS A 14 -12.10 13.00 8.80
CA CYS A 14 -11.46 12.62 7.53
C CYS A 14 -12.08 13.35 6.35
N LEU A 15 -13.40 13.49 6.31
CA LEU A 15 -14.13 14.16 5.25
C LEU A 15 -13.76 15.64 5.16
N LEU A 16 -13.71 16.35 6.29
CA LEU A 16 -13.32 17.77 6.34
C LEU A 16 -11.89 17.98 5.84
N ILE A 17 -10.93 17.18 6.33
CA ILE A 17 -9.53 17.24 5.87
C ILE A 17 -9.44 16.94 4.37
N SER A 18 -10.23 15.97 3.88
CA SER A 18 -10.20 15.55 2.48
C SER A 18 -10.77 16.59 1.53
N ILE A 19 -11.83 17.30 1.93
CA ILE A 19 -12.37 18.40 1.12
C ILE A 19 -11.30 19.49 0.95
N VAL A 20 -10.67 19.92 2.05
CA VAL A 20 -9.60 20.92 2.00
C VAL A 20 -8.43 20.42 1.14
N SER A 21 -8.02 19.17 1.34
CA SER A 21 -6.90 18.57 0.59
C SER A 21 -7.22 18.38 -0.89
N TRP A 22 -8.48 18.13 -1.26
CA TRP A 22 -8.92 18.04 -2.65
C TRP A 22 -8.72 19.37 -3.37
N PHE A 23 -9.15 20.48 -2.76
CA PHE A 23 -8.94 21.81 -3.32
C PHE A 23 -7.45 22.19 -3.38
N LEU A 24 -6.71 21.98 -2.29
CA LEU A 24 -5.27 22.26 -2.25
C LEU A 24 -4.48 21.45 -3.28
N GLY A 25 -4.81 20.17 -3.47
CA GLY A 25 -4.21 19.32 -4.48
C GLY A 25 -4.48 19.77 -5.91
N GLY A 26 -5.62 20.43 -6.15
CA GLY A 26 -5.91 21.09 -7.43
C GLY A 26 -5.04 22.32 -7.68
N PHE A 27 -4.76 23.12 -6.64
CA PHE A 27 -3.89 24.30 -6.75
C PHE A 27 -2.40 23.95 -6.83
N PHE A 28 -1.98 22.87 -6.18
CA PHE A 28 -0.59 22.38 -6.18
C PHE A 28 -0.51 20.93 -6.66
N PRO A 29 -0.66 20.68 -7.98
CA PRO A 29 -0.67 19.33 -8.55
C PRO A 29 0.58 18.51 -8.25
N VAL A 30 1.72 19.19 -8.07
CA VAL A 30 3.02 18.58 -7.73
C VAL A 30 2.97 17.78 -6.44
N VAL A 31 2.19 18.23 -5.47
CA VAL A 31 2.04 17.54 -4.19
C VAL A 31 0.93 16.49 -4.30
N GLY A 32 -0.19 16.82 -4.94
CA GLY A 32 -1.34 15.93 -5.07
C GLY A 32 -2.22 15.90 -3.81
N ALA A 33 -3.52 15.74 -4.00
CA ALA A 33 -4.50 15.81 -2.90
C ALA A 33 -4.28 14.74 -1.79
N PRO A 34 -3.93 13.47 -2.09
CA PRO A 34 -3.69 12.49 -1.05
C PRO A 34 -2.49 12.81 -0.16
N VAL A 35 -1.43 13.42 -0.72
CA VAL A 35 -0.26 13.83 0.06
C VAL A 35 -0.61 14.96 1.02
N PHE A 36 -1.37 15.97 0.57
CA PHE A 36 -1.91 17.00 1.46
C PHE A 36 -2.74 16.40 2.59
N ALA A 37 -3.57 15.39 2.29
CA ALA A 37 -4.38 14.73 3.30
C ALA A 37 -3.55 13.98 4.36
N ILE A 38 -2.50 13.26 3.94
CA ILE A 38 -1.57 12.61 4.88
C ILE A 38 -0.90 13.67 5.77
N PHE A 39 -0.34 14.73 5.19
CA PHE A 39 0.34 15.77 5.96
C PHE A 39 -0.58 16.52 6.91
N ALA A 40 -1.75 16.95 6.43
CA ALA A 40 -2.74 17.61 7.26
C ALA A 40 -3.15 16.70 8.43
N GLY A 41 -3.37 15.40 8.16
CA GLY A 41 -3.64 14.43 9.23
C GLY A 41 -2.49 14.31 10.22
N MET A 42 -1.24 14.23 9.77
CA MET A 42 -0.07 14.14 10.66
C MET A 42 0.13 15.40 11.50
N LEU A 43 -0.07 16.58 10.91
CA LEU A 43 0.00 17.85 11.63
C LEU A 43 -1.10 17.94 12.69
N LEU A 44 -2.30 17.44 12.38
CA LEU A 44 -3.43 17.46 13.28
C LEU A 44 -3.42 16.33 14.33
N HIS A 45 -2.59 15.30 14.14
CA HIS A 45 -2.50 14.13 15.03
C HIS A 45 -2.31 14.51 16.51
N PRO A 46 -1.37 15.40 16.91
CA PRO A 46 -1.16 15.73 18.33
C PRO A 46 -2.39 16.33 19.02
N TRP A 47 -3.21 17.08 18.27
CA TRP A 47 -4.42 17.72 18.82
C TRP A 47 -5.63 16.79 18.81
N LEU A 48 -5.75 15.92 17.79
CA LEU A 48 -6.93 15.06 17.61
C LEU A 48 -6.76 13.66 18.22
N SER A 49 -5.53 13.17 18.40
CA SER A 49 -5.24 11.85 18.98
C SER A 49 -5.79 11.62 20.39
N PRO A 50 -5.92 12.62 21.29
CA PRO A 50 -6.51 12.40 22.61
C PRO A 50 -8.00 12.02 22.58
N TYR A 51 -8.71 12.35 21.50
CA TYR A 51 -10.16 12.13 21.38
C TYR A 51 -10.46 10.70 20.88
N LYS A 52 -10.59 9.76 21.83
CA LYS A 52 -10.92 8.34 21.55
C LYS A 52 -12.19 8.12 20.71
N GLN A 53 -13.10 9.09 20.68
CA GLN A 53 -14.31 9.06 19.85
C GLN A 53 -14.00 9.01 18.34
N LEU A 54 -12.80 9.45 17.93
CA LEU A 54 -12.37 9.44 16.53
C LEU A 54 -11.86 8.06 16.08
N ASP A 55 -11.27 7.27 16.98
CA ASP A 55 -10.49 6.06 16.66
C ASP A 55 -11.22 5.05 15.77
N ALA A 56 -12.49 4.81 16.05
CA ALA A 56 -13.31 3.89 15.28
C ALA A 56 -13.52 4.39 13.84
N GLY A 57 -13.87 5.66 13.68
CA GLY A 57 -14.05 6.30 12.37
C GLY A 57 -12.75 6.44 11.58
N LEU A 58 -11.63 6.75 12.25
CA LEU A 58 -10.31 6.76 11.61
C LEU A 58 -9.91 5.36 11.13
N THR A 59 -10.17 4.34 11.94
CA THR A 59 -9.86 2.95 11.57
C THR A 59 -10.75 2.44 10.43
N PHE A 60 -12.03 2.81 10.43
CA PHE A 60 -12.93 2.54 9.33
C PHE A 60 -12.44 3.22 8.04
N SER A 61 -12.09 4.51 8.11
CA SER A 61 -11.62 5.28 6.96
C SER A 61 -10.31 4.76 6.40
N SER A 62 -9.32 4.46 7.26
CA SER A 62 -8.00 3.97 6.83
C SER A 62 -8.03 2.56 6.23
N LYS A 63 -9.08 1.76 6.49
CA LYS A 63 -9.16 0.35 6.04
C LYS A 63 -10.30 0.11 5.06
N LYS A 64 -11.54 0.41 5.45
CA LYS A 64 -12.74 0.07 4.68
C LYS A 64 -12.98 1.04 3.54
N LEU A 65 -12.87 2.36 3.76
CA LEU A 65 -12.98 3.31 2.66
C LEU A 65 -11.89 3.10 1.61
N LEU A 66 -10.66 2.78 2.03
CA LEU A 66 -9.58 2.42 1.09
C LEU A 66 -9.92 1.17 0.27
N GLN A 67 -10.44 0.11 0.91
CA GLN A 67 -10.87 -1.10 0.21
C GLN A 67 -11.98 -0.79 -0.81
N TYR A 68 -12.97 0.03 -0.43
CA TYR A 68 -14.02 0.45 -1.34
C TYR A 68 -13.48 1.31 -2.48
N ALA A 69 -12.54 2.21 -2.21
CA ALA A 69 -11.88 3.00 -3.23
C ALA A 69 -11.18 2.11 -4.27
N VAL A 70 -10.40 1.11 -3.82
CA VAL A 70 -9.75 0.17 -4.71
C VAL A 70 -10.77 -0.61 -5.53
N ILE A 71 -11.84 -1.13 -4.91
CA ILE A 71 -12.91 -1.83 -5.65
C ILE A 71 -13.55 -0.90 -6.70
N LEU A 72 -13.78 0.36 -6.36
CA LEU A 72 -14.32 1.36 -7.28
C LEU A 72 -13.37 1.68 -8.45
N LEU A 73 -12.04 1.64 -8.25
CA LEU A 73 -11.08 1.76 -9.35
C LEU A 73 -11.22 0.61 -10.35
N GLY A 74 -11.65 -0.58 -9.89
CA GLY A 74 -11.91 -1.72 -10.76
C GLY A 74 -12.96 -1.41 -11.83
N PHE A 75 -13.92 -0.51 -11.54
CA PHE A 75 -14.91 -0.09 -12.53
C PHE A 75 -14.34 0.78 -13.66
N GLY A 76 -13.11 1.29 -13.52
CA GLY A 76 -12.43 2.06 -14.55
C GLY A 76 -11.57 1.21 -15.50
N LEU A 77 -11.55 -0.12 -15.34
CA LEU A 77 -10.55 -0.98 -15.97
C LEU A 77 -11.16 -2.18 -16.69
N ASN A 78 -10.62 -2.50 -17.87
CA ASN A 78 -10.93 -3.74 -18.56
C ASN A 78 -10.10 -4.90 -17.97
N ILE A 79 -10.72 -6.07 -17.81
CA ILE A 79 -10.04 -7.26 -17.30
C ILE A 79 -8.80 -7.65 -18.14
N SER A 80 -8.80 -7.37 -19.45
CA SER A 80 -7.64 -7.62 -20.31
C SER A 80 -6.44 -6.74 -19.92
N GLN A 81 -6.69 -5.48 -19.56
CA GLN A 81 -5.66 -4.58 -19.06
C GLN A 81 -5.13 -5.04 -17.70
N VAL A 82 -6.01 -5.49 -16.80
CA VAL A 82 -5.63 -6.06 -15.50
C VAL A 82 -4.69 -7.24 -15.69
N PHE A 83 -5.01 -8.15 -16.62
CA PHE A 83 -4.17 -9.32 -16.90
C PHE A 83 -2.83 -8.93 -17.54
N ALA A 84 -2.84 -8.03 -18.53
CA ALA A 84 -1.63 -7.59 -19.22
C ALA A 84 -0.63 -6.89 -18.28
N VAL A 85 -1.10 -5.94 -17.47
CA VAL A 85 -0.27 -5.24 -16.47
C VAL A 85 0.19 -6.20 -15.39
N GLY A 86 -0.70 -7.09 -14.91
CA GLY A 86 -0.35 -8.11 -13.93
C GLY A 86 0.79 -9.01 -14.42
N GLN A 87 0.67 -9.56 -15.63
CA GLN A 87 1.65 -10.47 -16.20
C GLN A 87 3.00 -9.79 -16.48
N SER A 88 2.99 -8.62 -17.10
CA SER A 88 4.22 -7.86 -17.41
C SER A 88 4.97 -7.42 -16.15
N SER A 89 4.26 -7.21 -15.03
CA SER A 89 4.89 -6.83 -13.76
C SER A 89 5.54 -7.98 -12.99
N LEU A 90 5.23 -9.25 -13.31
CA LEU A 90 5.69 -10.41 -12.54
C LEU A 90 7.21 -10.51 -12.39
N PRO A 91 8.06 -10.33 -13.43
CA PRO A 91 9.51 -10.41 -13.28
C PRO A 91 10.05 -9.38 -12.28
N VAL A 92 9.52 -8.16 -12.31
CA VAL A 92 9.92 -7.08 -11.38
C VAL A 92 9.41 -7.36 -9.97
N ILE A 93 8.18 -7.88 -9.84
CA ILE A 93 7.62 -8.27 -8.54
C ILE A 93 8.44 -9.39 -7.90
N LEU A 94 8.75 -10.46 -8.64
CA LEU A 94 9.47 -11.62 -8.11
C LEU A 94 10.90 -11.26 -7.70
N SER A 95 11.60 -10.45 -8.51
CA SER A 95 12.95 -9.97 -8.20
C SER A 95 12.97 -9.04 -6.98
N THR A 96 12.04 -8.07 -6.89
CA THR A 96 11.94 -7.15 -5.74
C THR A 96 11.54 -7.85 -4.44
N ILE A 97 10.67 -8.86 -4.51
CA ILE A 97 10.36 -9.70 -3.35
C ILE A 97 11.61 -10.46 -2.90
N SER A 98 12.29 -11.12 -3.83
CA SER A 98 13.45 -11.96 -3.53
C SER A 98 14.58 -11.15 -2.90
N ILE A 99 14.94 -10.00 -3.50
CA ILE A 99 16.04 -9.18 -2.98
C ILE A 99 15.73 -8.63 -1.59
N SER A 100 14.50 -8.20 -1.33
CA SER A 100 14.10 -7.67 -0.02
C SER A 100 14.20 -8.73 1.08
N LEU A 101 13.77 -9.96 0.80
CA LEU A 101 13.88 -11.07 1.74
C LEU A 101 15.35 -11.47 1.97
N ILE A 102 16.17 -11.50 0.91
CA ILE A 102 17.61 -11.78 1.01
C ILE A 102 18.30 -10.72 1.86
N VAL A 103 18.06 -9.44 1.59
CA VAL A 103 18.64 -8.31 2.35
C VAL A 103 18.22 -8.39 3.81
N ALA A 104 16.93 -8.62 4.09
CA ALA A 104 16.46 -8.78 5.46
C ALA A 104 17.17 -9.93 6.19
N TYR A 105 17.32 -11.08 5.54
CA TYR A 105 17.97 -12.25 6.10
C TYR A 105 19.48 -12.07 6.32
N LEU A 106 20.20 -11.43 5.39
CA LEU A 106 21.64 -11.21 5.49
C LEU A 106 21.99 -10.16 6.55
N PHE A 107 21.27 -9.04 6.55
CA PHE A 107 21.60 -7.89 7.40
C PHE A 107 21.03 -7.98 8.82
N GLN A 108 20.13 -8.93 9.12
CA GLN A 108 19.65 -9.14 10.49
C GLN A 108 20.79 -9.38 11.48
N ARG A 109 21.82 -10.16 11.07
CA ARG A 109 22.98 -10.49 11.92
C ARG A 109 23.88 -9.28 12.13
N PHE A 110 24.05 -8.48 11.09
CA PHE A 110 24.88 -7.27 11.15
C PHE A 110 24.34 -6.24 12.15
N PHE A 111 23.02 -6.07 12.23
CA PHE A 111 22.40 -5.14 13.17
C PHE A 111 22.04 -5.76 14.53
N ALA A 112 22.32 -7.05 14.74
CA ALA A 112 21.90 -7.81 15.92
C ALA A 112 20.39 -7.66 16.23
N LEU A 113 19.57 -7.78 15.18
CA LEU A 113 18.11 -7.73 15.30
C LEU A 113 17.54 -9.13 15.56
N ASP A 114 16.40 -9.18 16.25
CA ASP A 114 15.63 -10.42 16.39
C ASP A 114 15.20 -10.93 15.01
N THR A 115 15.39 -12.23 14.77
CA THR A 115 15.07 -12.88 13.49
C THR A 115 13.61 -12.67 13.09
N LYS A 116 12.67 -12.67 14.04
CA LYS A 116 11.24 -12.45 13.75
C LYS A 116 10.99 -11.02 13.30
N LEU A 117 11.57 -10.04 13.99
CA LEU A 117 11.47 -8.63 13.61
C LEU A 117 12.06 -8.39 12.20
N ALA A 118 13.25 -8.94 11.92
CA ALA A 118 13.86 -8.85 10.60
C ALA A 118 13.01 -9.51 9.51
N THR A 119 12.42 -10.68 9.80
CA THR A 119 11.49 -11.38 8.90
C THR A 119 10.24 -10.54 8.63
N LEU A 120 9.65 -9.92 9.65
CA LEU A 120 8.49 -9.05 9.49
C LEU A 120 8.82 -7.81 8.65
N ILE A 121 10.00 -7.20 8.83
CA ILE A 121 10.44 -6.06 8.02
C ILE A 121 10.68 -6.47 6.56
N GLY A 122 11.34 -7.61 6.33
CA GLY A 122 11.58 -8.13 4.99
C GLY A 122 10.29 -8.46 4.25
N VAL A 123 9.35 -9.14 4.91
CA VAL A 123 8.04 -9.50 4.36
C VAL A 123 7.14 -8.27 4.18
N GLY A 124 7.13 -7.37 5.15
CA GLY A 124 6.40 -6.10 5.07
C GLY A 124 6.88 -5.24 3.89
N SER A 125 8.19 -5.09 3.72
CA SER A 125 8.78 -4.29 2.64
C SER A 125 8.54 -4.91 1.27
N SER A 126 8.55 -6.24 1.17
CA SER A 126 8.43 -6.97 -0.11
C SER A 126 7.01 -7.16 -0.62
N ILE A 127 5.94 -7.03 0.19
CA ILE A 127 4.58 -7.41 -0.26
C ILE A 127 3.55 -6.26 -0.18
N CYS A 128 2.82 -6.14 0.93
CA CYS A 128 1.76 -5.14 1.11
C CYS A 128 1.85 -4.48 2.50
N GLY A 129 3.04 -4.49 3.09
CA GLY A 129 3.30 -3.83 4.35
C GLY A 129 2.56 -4.48 5.51
N GLY A 130 1.67 -3.71 6.13
CA GLY A 130 0.94 -4.12 7.33
C GLY A 130 0.13 -5.40 7.18
N SER A 131 -0.51 -5.65 6.04
CA SER A 131 -1.29 -6.88 5.82
C SER A 131 -0.40 -8.12 5.74
N ALA A 132 0.79 -7.99 5.15
CA ALA A 132 1.77 -9.07 5.10
C ALA A 132 2.34 -9.34 6.50
N ILE A 133 2.68 -8.30 7.25
CA ILE A 133 3.09 -8.42 8.66
C ILE A 133 2.02 -9.12 9.50
N ALA A 134 0.75 -8.72 9.35
CA ALA A 134 -0.36 -9.30 10.09
C ALA A 134 -0.61 -10.78 9.73
N ALA A 135 -0.37 -11.18 8.47
CA ALA A 135 -0.49 -12.56 8.04
C ALA A 135 0.70 -13.42 8.50
N THR A 136 1.91 -12.85 8.53
CA THR A 136 3.14 -13.57 8.89
C THR A 136 3.34 -13.66 10.40
N ALA A 137 2.96 -12.65 11.17
CA ALA A 137 3.21 -12.60 12.61
C ALA A 137 2.67 -13.81 13.39
N PRO A 138 1.43 -14.30 13.16
CA PRO A 138 0.94 -15.51 13.80
C PRO A 138 1.74 -16.75 13.40
N VAL A 139 2.13 -16.84 12.12
CA VAL A 139 2.89 -17.96 11.55
C VAL A 139 4.25 -18.09 12.24
N ILE A 140 4.94 -16.97 12.45
CA ILE A 140 6.26 -16.94 13.10
C ILE A 140 6.24 -16.76 14.62
N HIS A 141 5.04 -16.73 15.21
CA HIS A 141 4.81 -16.44 16.62
C HIS A 141 5.55 -15.16 17.08
N ALA A 142 5.42 -14.09 16.31
CA ALA A 142 6.01 -12.79 16.63
C ALA A 142 5.29 -12.12 17.80
N LYS A 143 6.04 -11.41 18.63
CA LYS A 143 5.51 -10.63 19.75
C LYS A 143 4.85 -9.36 19.22
N GLU A 144 3.84 -8.86 19.92
CA GLU A 144 3.15 -7.61 19.54
C GLU A 144 4.11 -6.43 19.38
N LYS A 145 5.16 -6.37 20.21
CA LYS A 145 6.21 -5.35 20.11
C LYS A 145 6.95 -5.41 18.77
N GLU A 146 7.28 -6.62 18.28
CA GLU A 146 7.97 -6.83 17.00
C GLU A 146 7.05 -6.45 15.83
N VAL A 147 5.77 -6.80 15.93
CA VAL A 147 4.73 -6.44 14.96
C VAL A 147 4.56 -4.92 14.87
N ALA A 148 4.41 -4.25 16.01
CA ALA A 148 4.27 -2.80 16.07
C ALA A 148 5.51 -2.08 15.50
N GLN A 149 6.71 -2.56 15.85
CA GLN A 149 7.96 -2.01 15.35
C GLN A 149 8.13 -2.21 13.83
N ALA A 150 7.81 -3.39 13.31
CA ALA A 150 7.83 -3.63 11.87
C ALA A 150 6.81 -2.75 11.13
N ILE A 151 5.56 -2.67 11.61
CA ILE A 151 4.52 -1.81 11.01
C ILE A 151 4.98 -0.34 11.00
N SER A 152 5.58 0.13 12.11
CA SER A 152 6.15 1.47 12.23
C SER A 152 7.22 1.73 11.16
N VAL A 153 8.18 0.82 10.97
CA VAL A 153 9.21 0.94 9.93
C VAL A 153 8.61 1.00 8.52
N ILE A 154 7.69 0.08 8.20
CA ILE A 154 7.05 0.05 6.88
C ILE A 154 6.27 1.32 6.62
N PHE A 155 5.51 1.77 7.61
CA PHE A 155 4.69 2.96 7.52
C PHE A 155 5.54 4.23 7.33
N PHE A 156 6.71 4.30 7.97
CA PHE A 156 7.66 5.40 7.78
C PHE A 156 8.10 5.52 6.32
N PHE A 157 8.56 4.42 5.72
CA PHE A 157 9.00 4.42 4.33
C PHE A 157 7.86 4.63 3.34
N ASN A 158 6.64 4.21 3.68
CA ASN A 158 5.44 4.48 2.89
C ASN A 158 5.14 5.97 2.75
N VAL A 159 5.23 6.70 3.87
CA VAL A 159 5.07 8.16 3.87
C VAL A 159 6.18 8.79 3.04
N LEU A 160 7.44 8.39 3.24
CA LEU A 160 8.55 8.89 2.41
C LEU A 160 8.33 8.59 0.92
N ALA A 161 7.83 7.40 0.57
CA ALA A 161 7.58 7.02 -0.82
C ALA A 161 6.49 7.89 -1.46
N ALA A 162 5.41 8.18 -0.74
CA ALA A 162 4.34 9.07 -1.20
C ALA A 162 4.84 10.47 -1.57
N LEU A 163 5.87 10.95 -0.86
CA LEU A 163 6.44 12.28 -1.03
C LEU A 163 7.54 12.34 -2.09
N ILE A 164 8.45 11.35 -2.05
CA ILE A 164 9.70 11.40 -2.81
C ILE A 164 9.50 10.82 -4.21
N PHE A 165 8.70 9.77 -4.35
CA PHE A 165 8.67 9.00 -5.61
C PHE A 165 8.17 9.80 -6.79
N PRO A 166 7.08 10.62 -6.72
CA PRO A 166 6.65 11.40 -7.87
C PRO A 166 7.77 12.28 -8.41
N THR A 167 8.45 13.02 -7.54
CA THR A 167 9.60 13.87 -7.93
C THR A 167 10.80 13.06 -8.43
N LEU A 168 11.07 11.89 -7.83
CA LEU A 168 12.15 11.02 -8.26
C LEU A 168 11.86 10.44 -9.65
N GLY A 169 10.62 10.04 -9.92
CA GLY A 169 10.19 9.56 -11.23
C GLY A 169 10.30 10.62 -12.31
N THR A 170 9.97 11.88 -12.00
CA THR A 170 10.19 13.03 -12.89
C THR A 170 11.68 13.18 -13.21
N TRP A 171 12.54 13.12 -12.20
CA TRP A 171 13.98 13.30 -12.37
C TRP A 171 14.63 12.15 -13.16
N LEU A 172 14.15 10.93 -12.97
CA LEU A 172 14.55 9.74 -13.73
C LEU A 172 13.90 9.65 -15.11
N HIS A 173 13.04 10.61 -15.50
CA HIS A 173 12.32 10.63 -16.77
C HIS A 173 11.50 9.35 -17.03
N LEU A 174 10.92 8.77 -15.98
CA LEU A 174 10.14 7.54 -16.10
C LEU A 174 8.90 7.78 -16.98
N SER A 175 8.63 6.82 -17.87
CA SER A 175 7.33 6.74 -18.55
C SER A 175 6.19 6.52 -17.55
N ASN A 176 4.94 6.75 -17.98
CA ASN A 176 3.76 6.52 -17.12
C ASN A 176 3.64 5.05 -16.67
N ASP A 177 3.97 4.12 -17.56
CA ASP A 177 3.96 2.68 -17.26
C ASP A 177 5.16 2.30 -16.39
N GLY A 178 6.33 2.87 -16.65
CA GLY A 178 7.52 2.71 -15.81
C GLY A 178 7.28 3.20 -14.39
N PHE A 179 6.66 4.38 -14.24
CA PHE A 179 6.27 4.91 -12.93
C PHE A 179 5.19 4.05 -12.26
N ALA A 180 4.18 3.58 -13.00
CA ALA A 180 3.17 2.68 -12.46
C ALA A 180 3.80 1.42 -11.87
N LEU A 181 4.72 0.82 -12.62
CA LEU A 181 5.46 -0.36 -12.21
C LEU A 181 6.35 -0.04 -11.00
N PHE A 182 7.12 1.04 -11.06
CA PHE A 182 8.00 1.49 -9.97
C PHE A 182 7.24 1.78 -8.67
N ALA A 183 6.17 2.57 -8.72
CA ALA A 183 5.35 2.86 -7.55
C ALA A 183 4.68 1.58 -7.02
N GLY A 184 4.14 0.74 -7.92
CA GLY A 184 3.49 -0.53 -7.55
C GLY A 184 4.44 -1.54 -6.89
N THR A 185 5.73 -1.55 -7.26
CA THR A 185 6.75 -2.48 -6.74
C THR A 185 7.61 -1.91 -5.62
N ALA A 186 7.77 -0.59 -5.49
CA ALA A 186 8.68 0.01 -4.51
C ALA A 186 7.99 0.71 -3.33
N VAL A 187 6.70 1.05 -3.44
CA VAL A 187 5.90 1.49 -2.28
C VAL A 187 5.39 0.26 -1.54
N ASN A 188 5.39 0.24 -0.20
CA ASN A 188 5.19 -1.03 0.51
C ASN A 188 3.71 -1.39 0.74
N ASP A 189 2.78 -0.45 0.74
CA ASP A 189 1.36 -0.72 0.95
C ASP A 189 0.43 -0.13 -0.11
N THR A 190 -0.80 -0.63 -0.18
CA THR A 190 -1.80 -0.16 -1.15
C THR A 190 -2.16 1.31 -0.94
N SER A 191 -2.25 1.72 0.32
CA SER A 191 -2.66 3.07 0.70
C SER A 191 -1.71 4.12 0.10
N SER A 192 -0.41 3.92 0.28
CA SER A 192 0.60 4.88 -0.16
C SER A 192 0.86 4.76 -1.66
N VAL A 193 0.74 3.57 -2.28
CA VAL A 193 0.80 3.45 -3.74
C VAL A 193 -0.28 4.30 -4.39
N THR A 194 -1.51 4.21 -3.87
CA THR A 194 -2.61 4.99 -4.43
C THR A 194 -2.38 6.48 -4.25
N ALA A 195 -1.77 6.92 -3.15
CA ALA A 195 -1.37 8.31 -2.95
C ALA A 195 -0.23 8.74 -3.90
N THR A 196 0.84 7.94 -4.02
CA THR A 196 1.97 8.18 -4.93
C THR A 196 1.50 8.29 -6.37
N ALA A 197 0.73 7.32 -6.85
CA ALA A 197 0.32 7.23 -8.24
C ALA A 197 -0.76 8.27 -8.61
N SER A 198 -1.66 8.62 -7.69
CA SER A 198 -2.60 9.72 -7.92
C SER A 198 -1.95 11.10 -7.92
N SER A 199 -0.84 11.27 -7.19
CA SER A 199 -0.03 12.50 -7.26
C SER A 199 0.65 12.61 -8.63
N TRP A 200 1.15 11.49 -9.17
CA TRP A 200 1.62 11.40 -10.55
C TRP A 200 0.53 11.70 -11.59
N ASP A 201 -0.67 11.11 -11.45
CA ASP A 201 -1.82 11.41 -12.33
C ASP A 201 -2.12 12.91 -12.33
N SER A 202 -2.02 13.58 -11.18
CA SER A 202 -2.32 15.02 -11.06
C SER A 202 -1.27 15.88 -11.76
N LEU A 203 0.00 15.48 -11.68
CA LEU A 203 1.14 16.12 -12.33
C LEU A 203 1.10 16.01 -13.86
N TYR A 204 0.77 14.84 -14.38
CA TYR A 204 0.92 14.52 -15.82
C TYR A 204 -0.41 14.30 -16.56
N GLN A 205 -1.54 14.35 -15.85
CA GLN A 205 -2.89 14.07 -16.38
C GLN A 205 -3.01 12.67 -17.02
N THR A 206 -2.62 11.64 -16.27
CA THR A 206 -2.49 10.26 -16.75
C THR A 206 -3.45 9.30 -16.05
N ASN A 207 -3.37 8.00 -16.41
CA ASN A 207 -4.09 6.89 -15.78
C ASN A 207 -3.11 5.90 -15.10
N THR A 208 -2.10 6.45 -14.42
CA THR A 208 -1.02 5.70 -13.78
C THR A 208 -1.48 5.03 -12.49
N LEU A 209 -2.45 5.65 -11.80
CA LEU A 209 -3.07 5.10 -10.58
C LEU A 209 -3.60 3.67 -10.76
N GLU A 210 -4.32 3.41 -11.85
CA GLU A 210 -4.91 2.11 -12.12
C GLU A 210 -3.84 1.03 -12.32
N SER A 211 -2.87 1.29 -13.20
CA SER A 211 -1.76 0.37 -13.47
C SER A 211 -0.94 0.10 -12.21
N ALA A 212 -0.59 1.13 -11.43
CA ALA A 212 0.13 0.97 -10.17
C ALA A 212 -0.66 0.13 -9.15
N THR A 213 -1.98 0.32 -9.11
CA THR A 213 -2.88 -0.48 -8.26
C THR A 213 -2.87 -1.94 -8.70
N ILE A 214 -2.96 -2.25 -9.99
CA ILE A 214 -2.89 -3.62 -10.51
C ILE A 214 -1.57 -4.29 -10.11
N VAL A 215 -0.43 -3.61 -10.31
CA VAL A 215 0.90 -4.11 -9.91
C VAL A 215 0.92 -4.42 -8.41
N LYS A 216 0.38 -3.51 -7.57
CA LYS A 216 0.32 -3.71 -6.12
C LYS A 216 -0.59 -4.87 -5.72
N LEU A 217 -1.76 -5.03 -6.34
CA LEU A 217 -2.68 -6.12 -6.03
C LEU A 217 -2.09 -7.47 -6.45
N THR A 218 -1.46 -7.53 -7.62
CA THR A 218 -0.70 -8.71 -8.09
C THR A 218 0.38 -9.09 -7.08
N ARG A 219 1.18 -8.12 -6.62
CA ARG A 219 2.19 -8.31 -5.58
C ARG A 219 1.57 -8.77 -4.25
N THR A 220 0.39 -8.28 -3.89
CA THR A 220 -0.32 -8.66 -2.65
C THR A 220 -0.71 -10.15 -2.65
N LEU A 221 -0.92 -10.79 -3.81
CA LEU A 221 -1.19 -12.23 -3.87
C LEU A 221 0.02 -13.07 -3.42
N ALA A 222 1.24 -12.51 -3.44
CA ALA A 222 2.44 -13.18 -2.96
C ALA A 222 2.44 -13.45 -1.43
N ILE A 223 1.51 -12.85 -0.66
CA ILE A 223 1.31 -13.23 0.75
C ILE A 223 1.05 -14.75 0.85
N ILE A 224 0.26 -15.32 -0.06
CA ILE A 224 -0.15 -16.73 -0.01
C ILE A 224 1.06 -17.68 -0.06
N PRO A 225 1.90 -17.68 -1.13
CA PRO A 225 3.04 -18.59 -1.19
C PRO A 225 4.06 -18.32 -0.07
N ILE A 226 4.30 -17.07 0.31
CA ILE A 226 5.30 -16.73 1.34
C ILE A 226 4.86 -17.21 2.72
N THR A 227 3.60 -17.00 3.08
CA THR A 227 3.07 -17.46 4.38
C THR A 227 2.96 -18.98 4.45
N LEU A 228 2.60 -19.65 3.36
CA LEU A 228 2.67 -21.12 3.25
C LEU A 228 4.09 -21.64 3.43
N PHE A 229 5.07 -21.03 2.76
CA PHE A 229 6.48 -21.40 2.89
C PHE A 229 6.99 -21.23 4.32
N LEU A 230 6.71 -20.09 4.95
CA LEU A 230 7.10 -19.83 6.34
C LEU A 230 6.41 -20.81 7.30
N SER A 231 5.12 -21.11 7.09
CA SER A 231 4.38 -22.10 7.88
C SER A 231 5.00 -23.50 7.77
N TYR A 232 5.38 -23.90 6.57
CA TYR A 232 6.06 -25.18 6.33
C TYR A 232 7.43 -25.24 7.03
N TRP A 233 8.24 -24.19 6.88
CA TRP A 233 9.54 -24.09 7.53
C TRP A 233 9.43 -24.16 9.05
N GLN A 234 8.45 -23.44 9.61
CA GLN A 234 8.20 -23.41 11.06
C GLN A 234 7.75 -24.76 11.59
N SER A 235 6.84 -25.45 10.88
CA SER A 235 6.36 -26.78 11.27
C SER A 235 7.50 -27.79 11.36
N ARG A 236 8.47 -27.74 10.43
CA ARG A 236 9.69 -28.56 10.51
C ARG A 236 10.54 -28.28 11.75
N GLN A 237 10.59 -27.04 12.23
CA GLN A 237 11.38 -26.69 13.42
C GLN A 237 10.65 -26.98 14.74
N GLN A 238 9.32 -26.89 14.79
CA GLN A 238 8.56 -26.99 16.04
C GLN A 238 7.68 -28.24 16.18
N LYS A 239 7.72 -29.20 15.25
CA LYS A 239 6.89 -30.45 15.27
C LYS A 239 5.39 -30.20 15.56
N ASN A 240 4.89 -29.01 15.24
CA ASN A 240 3.49 -28.66 15.46
C ASN A 240 2.88 -28.24 14.13
N SER A 241 1.94 -29.05 13.64
CA SER A 241 1.24 -28.81 12.38
C SER A 241 0.02 -27.94 12.67
N GLN A 242 0.18 -26.62 12.60
CA GLN A 242 -0.99 -25.73 12.59
C GLN A 242 -1.64 -25.71 11.20
N ASP A 243 -2.97 -25.76 11.20
CA ASP A 243 -3.79 -25.77 10.00
C ASP A 243 -3.82 -24.36 9.37
N PHE A 244 -3.19 -24.20 8.22
CA PHE A 244 -3.09 -22.91 7.53
C PHE A 244 -4.40 -22.61 6.77
N GLN A 245 -5.19 -21.66 7.29
CA GLN A 245 -6.45 -21.28 6.67
C GLN A 245 -6.26 -20.22 5.58
N LEU A 246 -6.09 -20.66 4.34
CA LEU A 246 -5.97 -19.81 3.14
C LEU A 246 -7.04 -18.70 3.06
N LYS A 247 -8.29 -19.01 3.45
CA LYS A 247 -9.40 -18.04 3.45
C LYS A 247 -9.17 -16.83 4.35
N LYS A 248 -8.40 -16.96 5.44
CA LYS A 248 -8.09 -15.86 6.36
C LYS A 248 -6.99 -14.93 5.83
N VAL A 249 -6.17 -15.44 4.91
CA VAL A 249 -5.01 -14.71 4.36
C VAL A 249 -5.35 -14.07 3.02
N PHE A 250 -6.32 -14.62 2.28
CA PHE A 250 -6.75 -14.06 1.00
C PHE A 250 -7.46 -12.70 1.17
N PRO A 251 -6.97 -11.62 0.53
CA PRO A 251 -7.60 -10.30 0.60
C PRO A 251 -8.87 -10.26 -0.26
N LEU A 252 -10.04 -10.51 0.35
CA LEU A 252 -11.34 -10.55 -0.36
C LEU A 252 -11.66 -9.31 -1.22
N PHE A 253 -11.12 -8.13 -0.88
CA PHE A 253 -11.32 -6.92 -1.69
C PHE A 253 -10.68 -7.01 -3.09
N ILE A 254 -9.64 -7.83 -3.27
CA ILE A 254 -9.05 -8.09 -4.60
C ILE A 254 -10.05 -8.84 -5.50
N LEU A 255 -10.83 -9.77 -4.93
CA LEU A 255 -11.89 -10.46 -5.68
C LEU A 255 -12.96 -9.46 -6.14
N TYR A 256 -13.40 -8.56 -5.25
CA TYR A 256 -14.36 -7.52 -5.63
C TYR A 256 -13.82 -6.54 -6.67
N PHE A 257 -12.52 -6.21 -6.63
CA PHE A 257 -11.85 -5.43 -7.68
C PHE A 257 -11.91 -6.15 -9.05
N ILE A 258 -11.57 -7.45 -9.08
CA ILE A 258 -11.64 -8.27 -10.30
C ILE A 258 -13.07 -8.33 -10.83
N LEU A 259 -14.06 -8.54 -9.95
CA LEU A 259 -15.48 -8.54 -10.33
C LEU A 259 -15.93 -7.19 -10.90
N ALA A 260 -15.52 -6.06 -10.31
CA ALA A 260 -15.81 -4.74 -10.84
C ALA A 260 -15.21 -4.52 -12.24
N SER A 261 -13.98 -4.99 -12.47
CA SER A 261 -13.34 -4.93 -13.79
C SER A 261 -14.02 -5.83 -14.82
N LEU A 262 -14.43 -7.05 -14.43
CA LEU A 262 -15.23 -7.93 -15.28
C LEU A 262 -16.56 -7.30 -15.67
N LEU A 263 -17.28 -6.71 -14.72
CA LEU A 263 -18.53 -6.00 -15.01
C LEU A 263 -18.32 -4.84 -15.98
N THR A 264 -17.23 -4.10 -15.84
CA THR A 264 -16.85 -3.01 -16.75
C THR A 264 -16.60 -3.52 -18.15
N THR A 265 -15.83 -4.60 -18.29
CA THR A 265 -15.59 -5.25 -19.59
C THR A 265 -16.90 -5.70 -20.24
N LEU A 266 -17.78 -6.36 -19.48
CA LEU A 266 -19.06 -6.85 -19.99
C LEU A 266 -19.95 -5.69 -20.45
N LEU A 267 -20.16 -4.67 -19.63
CA LEU A 267 -21.00 -3.52 -19.97
C LEU A 267 -20.43 -2.73 -21.16
N THR A 268 -19.11 -2.54 -21.22
CA THR A 268 -18.47 -1.87 -22.36
C THR A 268 -18.62 -2.69 -23.65
N SER A 269 -18.53 -4.03 -23.57
CA SER A 269 -18.77 -4.91 -24.71
C SER A 269 -20.22 -4.89 -25.21
N LEU A 270 -21.17 -4.56 -24.33
CA LEU A 270 -22.59 -4.37 -24.66
C LEU A 270 -22.90 -2.94 -25.17
N GLY A 271 -21.88 -2.09 -25.37
CA GLY A 271 -22.03 -0.75 -25.92
C GLY A 271 -22.17 0.38 -24.90
N VAL A 272 -22.02 0.11 -23.60
CA VAL A 272 -21.98 1.17 -22.57
C VAL A 272 -20.68 1.96 -22.72
N SER A 273 -20.78 3.29 -22.83
CA SER A 273 -19.60 4.17 -22.88
C SER A 273 -18.78 4.08 -21.60
N SER A 274 -17.44 4.08 -21.73
CA SER A 274 -16.51 4.14 -20.60
C SER A 274 -16.74 5.36 -19.70
N SER A 275 -17.32 6.44 -20.24
CA SER A 275 -17.68 7.64 -19.49
C SER A 275 -18.67 7.36 -18.35
N PHE A 276 -19.50 6.32 -18.47
CA PHE A 276 -20.44 5.88 -17.44
C PHE A 276 -19.77 5.59 -16.09
N PHE A 277 -18.51 5.11 -16.12
CA PHE A 277 -17.77 4.76 -14.91
C PHE A 277 -16.95 5.92 -14.32
N THR A 278 -16.89 7.07 -14.99
CA THR A 278 -16.13 8.26 -14.55
C THR A 278 -16.50 8.71 -13.13
N PRO A 279 -17.79 8.80 -12.75
CA PRO A 279 -18.16 9.19 -11.38
C PRO A 279 -17.65 8.20 -10.32
N LEU A 280 -17.61 6.90 -10.64
CA LEU A 280 -17.08 5.87 -9.73
C LEU A 280 -15.56 6.03 -9.54
N LYS A 281 -14.85 6.35 -10.62
CA LYS A 281 -13.41 6.65 -10.56
C LYS A 281 -13.13 7.92 -9.75
N GLN A 282 -13.92 8.98 -9.91
CA GLN A 282 -13.79 10.21 -9.12
C GLN A 282 -14.10 9.95 -7.63
N LEU A 283 -15.17 9.22 -7.33
CA LEU A 283 -15.51 8.82 -5.97
C LEU A 283 -14.38 8.00 -5.35
N SER A 284 -13.78 7.07 -6.11
CA SER A 284 -12.61 6.32 -5.65
C SER A 284 -11.44 7.23 -5.27
N LYS A 285 -11.05 8.17 -6.15
CA LYS A 285 -9.99 9.15 -5.86
C LYS A 285 -10.28 9.94 -4.58
N PHE A 286 -11.53 10.34 -4.36
CA PHE A 286 -11.94 11.04 -3.13
C PHE A 286 -11.84 10.15 -1.88
N LEU A 287 -12.28 8.88 -1.97
CA LEU A 287 -12.16 7.93 -0.87
C LEU A 287 -10.70 7.60 -0.52
N ILE A 288 -9.78 7.61 -1.50
CA ILE A 288 -8.33 7.49 -1.25
C ILE A 288 -7.83 8.66 -0.39
N ILE A 289 -8.27 9.89 -0.68
CA ILE A 289 -7.90 11.08 0.09
C ILE A 289 -8.46 10.97 1.52
N MET A 290 -9.70 10.49 1.69
CA MET A 290 -10.25 10.19 3.02
C MET A 290 -9.45 9.14 3.78
N ALA A 291 -9.07 8.05 3.12
CA ALA A 291 -8.23 7.04 3.74
C ALA A 291 -6.87 7.61 4.15
N MET A 292 -6.26 8.45 3.30
CA MET A 292 -4.98 9.10 3.56
C MET A 292 -5.04 10.08 4.73
N SER A 293 -6.12 10.86 4.86
CA SER A 293 -6.31 11.74 6.01
C SER A 293 -6.39 10.96 7.33
N ALA A 294 -7.14 9.85 7.32
CA ALA A 294 -7.26 8.95 8.46
C ALA A 294 -5.92 8.33 8.85
N ILE A 295 -5.13 7.95 7.84
CA ILE A 295 -3.80 7.40 8.00
C ILE A 295 -2.86 8.45 8.62
N GLY A 296 -2.86 9.68 8.10
CA GLY A 296 -2.10 10.79 8.67
C GLY A 296 -2.46 11.05 10.13
N LEU A 297 -3.75 11.12 10.46
CA LEU A 297 -4.25 11.32 11.82
C LEU A 297 -3.90 10.19 12.80
N LYS A 298 -3.57 9.00 12.29
CA LYS A 298 -3.14 7.86 13.11
C LYS A 298 -1.62 7.74 13.19
N THR A 299 -0.89 8.62 12.51
CA THR A 299 0.57 8.56 12.41
C THR A 299 1.22 9.47 13.42
N ASN A 300 2.09 8.89 14.25
CA ASN A 300 3.00 9.64 15.11
C ASN A 300 4.46 9.46 14.65
N LEU A 301 4.93 10.35 13.77
CA LEU A 301 6.28 10.26 13.20
C LEU A 301 7.38 10.26 14.27
N ILE A 302 7.23 11.07 15.32
CA ILE A 302 8.23 11.19 16.39
C ILE A 302 8.34 9.87 17.15
N ALA A 303 7.20 9.28 17.54
CA ALA A 303 7.17 7.99 18.21
C ALA A 303 7.72 6.87 17.32
N MET A 304 7.45 6.90 16.01
CA MET A 304 7.95 5.92 15.06
C MET A 304 9.47 5.95 14.93
N VAL A 305 10.07 7.13 14.75
CA VAL A 305 11.53 7.27 14.62
C VAL A 305 12.24 6.87 15.92
N LYS A 306 11.71 7.29 17.07
CA LYS A 306 12.30 6.94 18.38
C LYS A 306 12.20 5.45 18.73
N SER A 307 11.15 4.76 18.28
CA SER A 307 10.90 3.35 18.64
C SER A 307 11.62 2.32 17.75
N SER A 308 12.19 2.74 16.61
CA SER A 308 12.58 1.81 15.55
C SER A 308 14.04 1.92 15.07
N GLY A 309 14.94 2.60 15.79
CA GLY A 309 16.31 2.95 15.34
C GLY A 309 17.03 1.94 14.42
N LYS A 310 17.48 0.79 14.94
CA LYS A 310 18.17 -0.23 14.13
C LYS A 310 17.27 -0.88 13.07
N SER A 311 15.96 -0.94 13.32
CA SER A 311 14.97 -1.50 12.41
C SER A 311 14.70 -0.60 11.21
N ILE A 312 14.80 0.72 11.38
CA ILE A 312 14.73 1.69 10.28
C ILE A 312 15.89 1.48 9.32
N LEU A 313 17.09 1.21 9.82
CA LEU A 313 18.25 0.92 8.96
C LEU A 313 18.01 -0.35 8.11
N LEU A 314 17.52 -1.43 8.72
CA LEU A 314 17.17 -2.64 7.96
C LEU A 314 16.07 -2.36 6.93
N GLY A 315 15.02 -1.63 7.33
CA GLY A 315 13.95 -1.20 6.42
C GLY A 315 14.47 -0.34 5.27
N ALA A 316 15.42 0.57 5.53
CA ALA A 316 16.05 1.40 4.51
C ALA A 316 16.81 0.55 3.50
N LEU A 317 17.58 -0.44 3.97
CA LEU A 317 18.31 -1.35 3.08
C LEU A 317 17.36 -2.17 2.21
N CYS A 318 16.30 -2.73 2.80
CA CYS A 318 15.26 -3.43 2.03
C CYS A 318 14.64 -2.50 0.99
N TRP A 319 14.29 -1.28 1.38
CA TRP A 319 13.62 -0.31 0.51
C TRP A 319 14.52 0.17 -0.64
N ILE A 320 15.78 0.51 -0.35
CA ILE A 320 16.79 0.87 -1.36
C ILE A 320 17.03 -0.29 -2.31
N ALA A 321 17.17 -1.52 -1.80
CA ALA A 321 17.33 -2.70 -2.63
C ALA A 321 16.14 -2.91 -3.57
N ILE A 322 14.90 -2.74 -3.07
CA ILE A 322 13.69 -2.82 -3.89
C ILE A 322 13.70 -1.72 -4.97
N ILE A 323 14.04 -0.47 -4.63
CA ILE A 323 14.12 0.64 -5.59
C ILE A 323 15.11 0.31 -6.71
N LEU A 324 16.34 -0.06 -6.34
CA LEU A 324 17.41 -0.37 -7.30
C LEU A 324 17.06 -1.58 -8.17
N THR A 325 16.50 -2.65 -7.58
CA THR A 325 16.08 -3.83 -8.34
C THR A 325 14.89 -3.52 -9.24
N SER A 326 13.92 -2.72 -8.79
CA SER A 326 12.78 -2.34 -9.63
C SER A 326 13.24 -1.57 -10.86
N LEU A 327 14.04 -0.51 -10.66
CA LEU A 327 14.57 0.29 -11.76
C LEU A 327 15.51 -0.53 -12.65
N GLY A 328 16.43 -1.30 -12.07
CA GLY A 328 17.35 -2.15 -12.82
C GLY A 328 16.63 -3.18 -13.70
N MET A 329 15.61 -3.86 -13.18
CA MET A 329 14.81 -4.80 -13.96
C MET A 329 13.98 -4.10 -15.04
N GLN A 330 13.44 -2.92 -14.76
CA GLN A 330 12.75 -2.13 -15.78
C GLN A 330 13.68 -1.75 -16.93
N ALA A 331 14.95 -1.44 -16.63
CA ALA A 331 15.96 -1.11 -17.63
C ALA A 331 16.24 -2.32 -18.54
N LEU A 332 16.39 -3.51 -17.92
CA LEU A 332 16.65 -4.75 -18.62
C LEU A 332 15.49 -5.19 -19.53
N ILE A 333 14.25 -4.91 -19.12
CA ILE A 333 13.04 -5.28 -19.88
C ILE A 333 12.67 -4.18 -20.90
N GLY A 334 13.32 -3.01 -20.88
CA GLY A 334 13.06 -1.90 -21.80
C GLY A 334 11.78 -1.12 -21.47
N THR A 335 11.46 -0.98 -20.17
CA THR A 335 10.23 -0.32 -19.67
C THR A 335 10.50 0.98 -18.90
N LEU A 336 11.76 1.42 -18.86
CA LEU A 336 12.22 2.62 -18.18
C LEU A 336 11.90 3.87 -19.00
#